data_AF-H7EIG6-F1
#
_entry.id   AF-H7EIG6-F1
#
_cell.length_a   1.000
_cell.length_b   1.000
_cell.length_c   1.000
_cell.angle_alpha   90.00
_cell.angle_beta   90.00
_cell.angle_gamma   90.00
#
_symmetry.space_group_name_H-M   'P 1'
#
loop_
_entity.id
_entity.type
_entity.pdbx_description
1 polymer ?
#
loop_
_entity_poly.entity_id
_entity_poly.type
_entity_poly.pdbx_seq_one_letter_code
_entity_poly.pdbx_strand_id
1 'polypeptide(L)'
;MKGKGIVRAPRVLGAFRKEIAVAVFSCVFSACPYALDLVGTAGGLSDVFSSFVDGNEGLTVFRSLNIPSGGRAESLGTACVALGDDSSFFDYNPAASCILERTEVSVCHNAWIADSAMETVSATARDGNLGYGAQLKCFYVPFTEYNLYGDSVAGSYYSETSAALNVSYNFRAGYNFRGIALGGSARAAWRDVPDYTDNKTDSVISGSGLEQSAAALMLDFGAIVRFNAAKFFSDRNPNLSLGFSVMNAGLSVTGFGSSLEVDDALPTRVAAGFSWRAAKTLLISAEFRQPVNLLSLSSSGLWSAAAGVELSVMERLSFDFGFLLQGANPRISFGGGFSVMRAVVNVNYTFDLTSSANPVNHISLSARMRFGDRGRAALREKVDSHYIAGVSLYASGRIEEAVLEWERALSLDPSFDPAREAREIAVRFLGVKDDIMGIQRFSVE
;
A
#
# COMPACT_ATOMS: atom_id res chain seq x y z
N MET A 1 48.64 -19.95 -45.12
CA MET A 1 48.01 -18.62 -45.24
C MET A 1 46.51 -18.77 -45.49
N LYS A 2 45.73 -17.79 -45.00
CA LYS A 2 44.28 -17.58 -45.11
C LYS A 2 43.39 -18.39 -44.15
N GLY A 3 42.98 -17.69 -43.10
CA GLY A 3 42.06 -18.13 -42.05
C GLY A 3 40.60 -18.12 -42.50
N LYS A 4 39.81 -18.97 -41.85
CA LYS A 4 38.35 -19.02 -41.95
C LYS A 4 37.75 -17.94 -41.06
N GLY A 5 37.12 -16.95 -41.68
CA GLY A 5 36.31 -15.94 -40.99
C GLY A 5 34.96 -16.52 -40.57
N ILE A 6 34.64 -16.39 -39.29
CA ILE A 6 33.30 -16.64 -38.72
C ILE A 6 32.44 -15.42 -39.05
N VAL A 7 31.37 -15.62 -39.83
CA VAL A 7 30.37 -14.59 -40.14
C VAL A 7 29.54 -14.34 -38.88
N ARG A 8 29.64 -13.12 -38.32
CA ARG A 8 28.74 -12.63 -37.26
C ARG A 8 27.39 -12.25 -37.88
N ALA A 9 26.30 -12.76 -37.33
CA ALA A 9 24.94 -12.28 -37.59
C ALA A 9 24.77 -10.81 -37.09
N PRO A 10 23.97 -9.98 -37.78
CA PRO A 10 23.88 -8.55 -37.46
C PRO A 10 23.07 -8.30 -36.17
N ARG A 11 23.60 -7.40 -35.33
CA ARG A 11 22.91 -6.80 -34.18
C ARG A 11 21.76 -5.91 -34.67
N VAL A 12 20.55 -6.45 -34.84
CA VAL A 12 19.36 -5.66 -35.21
C VAL A 12 18.41 -5.43 -34.01
N LEU A 13 18.56 -6.18 -32.91
CA LEU A 13 17.66 -6.02 -31.74
C LEU A 13 17.99 -4.85 -30.79
N GLY A 14 19.11 -4.15 -30.97
CA GLY A 14 19.56 -3.09 -30.06
C GLY A 14 19.06 -1.68 -30.40
N ALA A 15 18.82 -1.39 -31.69
CA ALA A 15 18.39 -0.07 -32.15
C ALA A 15 16.88 0.14 -31.95
N PHE A 16 16.09 -0.92 -32.12
CA PHE A 16 14.62 -0.90 -32.02
C PHE A 16 14.08 -0.55 -30.62
N ARG A 17 14.90 -0.68 -29.56
CA ARG A 17 14.50 -0.30 -28.18
C ARG A 17 14.73 1.19 -27.87
N LYS A 18 15.66 1.86 -28.55
CA LYS A 18 15.94 3.29 -28.31
C LYS A 18 14.95 4.18 -29.05
N GLU A 19 14.55 3.81 -30.26
CA GLU A 19 13.62 4.60 -31.06
C GLU A 19 12.19 4.57 -30.49
N ILE A 20 11.75 3.46 -29.88
CA ILE A 20 10.45 3.41 -29.19
C ILE A 20 10.48 4.21 -27.88
N ALA A 21 11.57 4.17 -27.12
CA ALA A 21 11.71 4.96 -25.90
C ALA A 21 11.76 6.48 -26.20
N VAL A 22 12.42 6.88 -27.29
CA VAL A 22 12.44 8.28 -27.76
C VAL A 22 11.11 8.67 -28.40
N ALA A 23 10.42 7.78 -29.11
CA ALA A 23 9.10 8.06 -29.68
C ALA A 23 8.01 8.19 -28.61
N VAL A 24 8.04 7.38 -27.55
CA VAL A 24 7.13 7.52 -26.41
C VAL A 24 7.45 8.80 -25.62
N PHE A 25 8.72 9.15 -25.45
CA PHE A 25 9.13 10.40 -24.79
C PHE A 25 8.80 11.65 -25.64
N SER A 26 8.91 11.56 -26.97
CA SER A 26 8.55 12.65 -27.89
C SER A 26 7.04 12.79 -28.07
N CYS A 27 6.24 11.72 -28.05
CA CYS A 27 4.77 11.84 -28.12
C CYS A 27 4.16 12.51 -26.89
N VAL A 28 4.78 12.40 -25.71
CA VAL A 28 4.32 13.08 -24.48
C VAL A 28 4.67 14.57 -24.46
N PHE A 29 5.74 14.99 -25.15
CA PHE A 29 6.21 16.38 -25.17
C PHE A 29 5.90 17.17 -26.46
N SER A 30 5.23 16.55 -27.44
CA SER A 30 4.87 17.23 -28.70
C SER A 30 3.54 18.00 -28.66
N ALA A 31 2.83 17.98 -27.53
CA ALA A 31 1.67 18.84 -27.33
C ALA A 31 2.16 20.26 -27.01
N CYS A 32 2.01 21.16 -27.97
CA CYS A 32 2.21 22.59 -27.79
C CYS A 32 1.56 23.08 -26.47
N PRO A 33 2.20 23.97 -25.71
CA PRO A 33 1.61 24.58 -24.53
C PRO A 33 0.60 25.66 -24.95
N TYR A 34 -0.47 25.25 -25.64
CA TYR A 34 -1.69 26.03 -25.61
C TYR A 34 -2.29 25.78 -24.22
N ALA A 35 -2.68 26.86 -23.53
CA ALA A 35 -3.47 26.76 -22.31
C ALA A 35 -4.62 25.79 -22.58
N LEU A 36 -4.54 24.59 -21.99
CA LEU A 36 -5.56 23.57 -22.16
C LEU A 36 -6.80 24.12 -21.43
N ASP A 37 -7.73 24.72 -22.17
CA ASP A 37 -9.00 25.16 -21.63
C ASP A 37 -9.85 23.91 -21.35
N LEU A 38 -9.61 23.34 -20.17
CA LEU A 38 -10.22 22.11 -19.69
C LEU A 38 -11.69 22.32 -19.28
N VAL A 39 -12.25 23.54 -19.36
CA VAL A 39 -13.62 23.82 -18.92
C VAL A 39 -14.62 23.04 -19.77
N GLY A 40 -14.44 22.98 -21.09
CA GLY A 40 -15.31 22.23 -22.00
C GLY A 40 -15.18 20.71 -21.87
N THR A 41 -13.96 20.20 -21.60
CA THR A 41 -13.72 18.76 -21.39
C THR A 41 -14.15 18.31 -20.00
N ALA A 42 -14.03 19.15 -18.98
CA ALA A 42 -14.53 18.90 -17.63
C ALA A 42 -16.06 18.80 -17.61
N GLY A 43 -16.77 19.67 -18.34
CA GLY A 43 -18.23 19.57 -18.51
C GLY A 43 -18.65 18.24 -19.16
N GLY A 44 -18.00 17.85 -20.26
CA GLY A 44 -18.28 16.57 -20.92
C GLY A 44 -17.96 15.35 -20.06
N LEU A 45 -16.89 15.40 -19.26
CA LEU A 45 -16.57 14.34 -18.29
C LEU A 45 -17.61 14.29 -17.15
N SER A 46 -18.02 15.45 -16.62
CA SER A 46 -19.05 15.54 -15.58
C SER A 46 -20.37 14.91 -16.04
N ASP A 47 -20.77 15.13 -17.30
CA ASP A 47 -21.99 14.52 -17.86
C ASP A 47 -21.90 12.99 -17.92
N VAL A 48 -20.74 12.45 -18.33
CA VAL A 48 -20.48 11.00 -18.39
C VAL A 48 -20.59 10.35 -17.00
N PHE A 49 -20.13 11.04 -15.96
CA PHE A 49 -20.13 10.51 -14.59
C PHE A 49 -21.29 11.01 -13.73
N SER A 50 -22.26 11.73 -14.30
CA SER A 50 -23.42 12.27 -13.58
C SER A 50 -24.27 11.21 -12.86
N SER A 51 -24.32 9.98 -13.39
CA SER A 51 -25.00 8.84 -12.76
C SER A 51 -24.31 8.34 -11.48
N PHE A 52 -23.09 8.80 -11.20
CA PHE A 52 -22.32 8.50 -9.99
C PHE A 52 -22.39 9.63 -8.95
N VAL A 53 -23.22 10.67 -9.16
CA VAL A 53 -23.47 11.67 -8.10
C VAL A 53 -24.10 10.96 -6.90
N ASP A 54 -23.47 11.09 -5.75
CA ASP A 54 -23.90 10.45 -4.51
C ASP A 54 -24.74 11.42 -3.69
N GLY A 55 -26.02 11.09 -3.48
CA GLY A 55 -26.92 11.91 -2.67
C GLY A 55 -26.58 11.94 -1.17
N ASN A 56 -25.73 11.03 -0.70
CA ASN A 56 -25.23 10.97 0.67
C ASN A 56 -23.82 11.54 0.83
N GLU A 57 -23.23 12.09 -0.24
CA GLU A 57 -21.98 12.84 -0.15
C GLU A 57 -22.20 14.09 0.68
N GLY A 58 -21.44 14.28 1.76
CA GLY A 58 -21.85 15.27 2.76
C GLY A 58 -21.72 14.77 4.17
N LEU A 59 -22.20 13.56 4.40
CA LEU A 59 -22.73 13.12 5.70
C LEU A 59 -21.68 12.47 6.61
N THR A 60 -20.40 12.79 6.40
CA THR A 60 -19.30 12.29 7.24
C THR A 60 -18.34 13.40 7.63
N VAL A 61 -17.81 13.29 8.84
CA VAL A 61 -16.78 14.16 9.42
C VAL A 61 -15.40 13.53 9.32
N PHE A 62 -14.35 14.24 9.73
CA PHE A 62 -12.95 13.81 9.62
C PHE A 62 -12.56 13.38 8.19
N ARG A 63 -12.92 14.21 7.20
CA ARG A 63 -12.72 13.86 5.79
C ARG A 63 -11.26 13.76 5.39
N SER A 64 -10.33 14.29 6.20
CA SER A 64 -8.90 14.08 6.01
C SER A 64 -8.51 12.60 6.01
N LEU A 65 -9.31 11.72 6.64
CA LEU A 65 -9.12 10.27 6.62
C LEU A 65 -9.31 9.66 5.22
N ASN A 66 -10.02 10.33 4.32
CA ASN A 66 -10.14 9.93 2.92
C ASN A 66 -9.01 10.47 2.04
N ILE A 67 -8.22 11.42 2.53
CA ILE A 67 -7.08 11.98 1.80
C ILE A 67 -5.89 11.03 1.94
N PRO A 68 -5.32 10.55 0.81
CA PRO A 68 -4.19 9.65 0.85
C PRO A 68 -2.97 10.36 1.43
N SER A 69 -2.15 9.63 2.18
CA SER A 69 -0.85 10.15 2.66
C SER A 69 0.08 10.56 1.50
N GLY A 70 -0.16 10.07 0.29
CA GLY A 70 0.66 10.32 -0.90
C GLY A 70 1.55 9.14 -1.27
N GLY A 71 2.60 9.44 -2.03
CA GLY A 71 3.57 8.49 -2.54
C GLY A 71 3.01 7.48 -3.55
N ARG A 72 3.61 6.29 -3.57
CA ARG A 72 3.26 5.21 -4.52
C ARG A 72 1.77 4.84 -4.51
N ALA A 73 1.14 4.81 -3.35
CA ALA A 73 -0.26 4.40 -3.23
C ALA A 73 -1.19 5.33 -3.99
N GLU A 74 -0.94 6.64 -3.93
CA GLU A 74 -1.71 7.63 -4.67
C GLU A 74 -1.50 7.48 -6.18
N SER A 75 -0.25 7.26 -6.63
CA SER A 75 0.05 7.00 -8.05
C SER A 75 -0.69 5.77 -8.61
N LEU A 76 -0.97 4.77 -7.78
CA LEU A 76 -1.72 3.56 -8.13
C LEU A 76 -3.24 3.76 -8.03
N GLY A 77 -3.72 5.01 -8.03
CA GLY A 77 -5.14 5.33 -7.93
C GLY A 77 -5.71 4.92 -6.58
N THR A 78 -4.85 4.77 -5.56
CA THR A 78 -5.16 4.25 -4.23
C THR A 78 -5.53 2.76 -4.16
N ALA A 79 -5.36 1.99 -5.25
CA ALA A 79 -5.62 0.55 -5.28
C ALA A 79 -4.55 -0.25 -4.51
N CYS A 80 -4.66 -0.32 -3.19
CA CYS A 80 -3.61 -0.79 -2.28
C CYS A 80 -4.09 -1.79 -1.22
N VAL A 81 -5.38 -2.11 -1.13
CA VAL A 81 -5.97 -3.02 -0.13
C VAL A 81 -5.31 -4.41 -0.13
N ALA A 82 -4.88 -4.90 -1.30
CA ALA A 82 -4.20 -6.21 -1.42
C ALA A 82 -2.68 -6.12 -1.57
N LEU A 83 -2.12 -4.93 -1.78
CA LEU A 83 -0.71 -4.72 -2.10
C LEU A 83 0.17 -5.06 -0.89
N GLY A 84 -0.08 -4.39 0.23
CA GLY A 84 0.48 -4.70 1.55
C GLY A 84 1.99 -4.85 1.61
N ASP A 85 2.73 -4.18 0.71
CA ASP A 85 4.19 -4.28 0.59
C ASP A 85 4.91 -3.03 1.12
N ASP A 86 4.16 -2.05 1.65
CA ASP A 86 4.72 -0.86 2.26
C ASP A 86 3.85 -0.14 3.30
N SER A 87 4.41 0.89 3.93
CA SER A 87 3.80 1.74 4.94
C SER A 87 2.48 2.43 4.56
N SER A 88 2.03 2.39 3.31
CA SER A 88 0.68 2.86 2.95
C SER A 88 -0.42 2.02 3.60
N PHE A 89 -0.09 0.81 4.09
CA PHE A 89 -1.04 -0.09 4.71
C PHE A 89 -1.87 0.53 5.86
N PHE A 90 -1.36 1.56 6.54
CA PHE A 90 -2.12 2.27 7.58
C PHE A 90 -3.42 2.89 7.05
N ASP A 91 -3.44 3.31 5.78
CA ASP A 91 -4.61 3.90 5.16
C ASP A 91 -5.48 2.84 4.46
N TYR A 92 -4.94 1.67 4.09
CA TYR A 92 -5.62 0.73 3.18
C TYR A 92 -5.84 -0.68 3.71
N ASN A 93 -4.92 -1.26 4.47
CA ASN A 93 -5.09 -2.60 5.03
C ASN A 93 -4.15 -2.87 6.22
N PRO A 94 -4.66 -2.82 7.48
CA PRO A 94 -3.82 -2.96 8.67
C PRO A 94 -3.21 -4.36 8.86
N ALA A 95 -3.55 -5.36 8.04
CA ALA A 95 -2.91 -6.68 8.08
C ALA A 95 -1.48 -6.70 7.53
N ALA A 96 -1.03 -5.65 6.84
CA ALA A 96 0.18 -5.75 6.04
C ALA A 96 1.50 -5.70 6.83
N SER A 97 1.53 -5.12 8.03
CA SER A 97 2.79 -4.94 8.77
C SER A 97 3.53 -6.25 9.02
N CYS A 98 2.81 -7.36 9.20
CA CYS A 98 3.37 -8.71 9.41
C CYS A 98 3.85 -9.39 8.14
N ILE A 99 3.65 -8.80 6.96
CA ILE A 99 4.10 -9.33 5.67
C ILE A 99 5.14 -8.47 4.97
N LEU A 100 5.46 -7.28 5.53
CA LEU A 100 6.50 -6.40 5.03
C LEU A 100 7.87 -7.08 4.96
N GLU A 101 8.65 -6.69 3.96
CA GLU A 101 10.00 -7.21 3.76
C GLU A 101 11.00 -6.56 4.72
N ARG A 102 10.86 -5.27 5.01
CA ARG A 102 11.83 -4.50 5.79
C ARG A 102 11.14 -3.58 6.80
N THR A 103 11.88 -3.21 7.83
CA THR A 103 11.57 -2.08 8.71
C THR A 103 11.70 -0.79 7.90
N GLU A 104 10.71 0.09 8.01
CA GLU A 104 10.58 1.29 7.20
C GLU A 104 10.23 2.49 8.06
N VAL A 105 10.76 3.66 7.69
CA VAL A 105 10.21 4.96 8.10
C VAL A 105 9.85 5.71 6.84
N SER A 106 8.65 6.25 6.76
CA SER A 106 8.17 7.04 5.63
C SER A 106 7.78 8.43 6.08
N VAL A 107 8.14 9.42 5.28
CA VAL A 107 7.62 10.78 5.37
C VAL A 107 6.96 11.10 4.03
N CYS A 108 5.76 11.65 4.07
CA CYS A 108 5.02 12.07 2.89
C CYS A 108 4.49 13.48 3.07
N HIS A 109 4.57 14.26 2.01
CA HIS A 109 3.98 15.58 1.88
C HIS A 109 3.03 15.53 0.68
N ASN A 110 1.77 15.87 0.87
CA ASN A 110 0.77 15.92 -0.18
C ASN A 110 0.15 17.32 -0.22
N ALA A 111 0.44 18.08 -1.26
CA ALA A 111 -0.10 19.41 -1.51
C ALA A 111 -1.39 19.31 -2.34
N TRP A 112 -2.49 19.85 -1.80
CA TRP A 112 -3.82 19.76 -2.37
C TRP A 112 -4.29 21.15 -2.87
N ILE A 113 -5.59 21.35 -3.06
CA ILE A 113 -6.18 22.63 -3.48
C ILE A 113 -6.04 23.72 -2.40
N ALA A 114 -5.98 24.98 -2.83
CA ALA A 114 -6.05 26.17 -1.96
C ALA A 114 -5.03 26.15 -0.79
N ASP A 115 -3.76 25.83 -1.09
CA ASP A 115 -2.66 25.78 -0.11
C ASP A 115 -2.87 24.79 1.05
N SER A 116 -3.85 23.90 0.95
CA SER A 116 -4.04 22.82 1.91
C SER A 116 -3.03 21.70 1.68
N ALA A 117 -2.58 21.07 2.77
CA ALA A 117 -1.60 19.99 2.68
C ALA A 117 -1.83 18.94 3.75
N MET A 118 -1.33 17.73 3.46
CA MET A 118 -1.29 16.59 4.35
C MET A 118 0.16 16.16 4.57
N GLU A 119 0.62 16.24 5.81
CA GLU A 119 1.90 15.69 6.24
C GLU A 119 1.69 14.33 6.88
N THR A 120 2.51 13.36 6.53
CA THR A 120 2.45 12.02 7.12
C THR A 120 3.83 11.56 7.53
N VAL A 121 3.93 11.02 8.74
CA VAL A 121 5.09 10.25 9.21
C VAL A 121 4.61 8.88 9.63
N SER A 122 5.27 7.82 9.16
CA SER A 122 4.98 6.46 9.59
C SER A 122 6.24 5.65 9.84
N ALA A 123 6.17 4.73 10.79
CA ALA A 123 7.24 3.81 11.12
C ALA A 123 6.66 2.41 11.30
N THR A 124 7.32 1.41 10.73
CA THR A 124 6.86 0.02 10.78
C THR A 124 8.02 -0.93 10.96
N ALA A 125 7.79 -1.98 11.73
CA ALA A 125 8.74 -3.04 11.99
C ALA A 125 8.02 -4.39 12.01
N ARG A 126 8.82 -5.45 11.82
CA ARG A 126 8.34 -6.81 11.82
C ARG A 126 9.36 -7.72 12.46
N ASP A 127 8.89 -8.60 13.33
CA ASP A 127 9.66 -9.68 13.94
C ASP A 127 8.99 -11.02 13.67
N GLY A 128 9.66 -11.90 12.92
CA GLY A 128 9.08 -13.16 12.46
C GLY A 128 7.74 -12.97 11.73
N ASN A 129 6.65 -13.42 12.34
CA ASN A 129 5.27 -13.29 11.83
C ASN A 129 4.46 -12.19 12.51
N LEU A 130 5.04 -11.44 13.45
CA LEU A 130 4.41 -10.31 14.12
C LEU A 130 4.86 -9.00 13.46
N GLY A 131 3.90 -8.18 13.03
CA GLY A 131 4.12 -6.84 12.50
C GLY A 131 3.51 -5.78 13.41
N TYR A 132 4.14 -4.61 13.45
CA TYR A 132 3.65 -3.49 14.23
C TYR A 132 4.18 -2.16 13.69
N GLY A 133 3.47 -1.06 13.98
CA GLY A 133 3.90 0.25 13.56
C GLY A 133 3.06 1.39 14.13
N ALA A 134 3.50 2.61 13.86
CA ALA A 134 2.78 3.83 14.19
C ALA A 134 2.72 4.79 12.98
N GLN A 135 1.66 5.59 12.90
CA GLN A 135 1.49 6.65 11.92
C GLN A 135 0.98 7.91 12.61
N LEU A 136 1.45 9.07 12.15
CA LEU A 136 0.90 10.39 12.44
C LEU A 136 0.59 11.07 11.10
N LYS A 137 -0.62 11.62 10.97
CA LYS A 137 -1.07 12.41 9.82
C LYS A 137 -1.58 13.76 10.32
N CYS A 138 -1.20 14.84 9.66
CA CYS A 138 -1.70 16.19 9.94
C CYS A 138 -2.14 16.84 8.64
N PHE A 139 -3.44 17.06 8.52
CA PHE A 139 -4.05 17.85 7.46
C PHE A 139 -4.28 19.26 7.97
N TYR A 140 -3.94 20.27 7.18
CA TYR A 140 -4.22 21.65 7.53
C TYR A 140 -4.66 22.45 6.31
N VAL A 141 -5.57 23.39 6.56
CA VAL A 141 -6.08 24.35 5.57
C VAL A 141 -5.85 25.75 6.13
N PRO A 142 -4.93 26.53 5.55
CA PRO A 142 -4.82 27.94 5.89
C PRO A 142 -6.03 28.68 5.31
N PHE A 143 -6.63 29.58 6.10
CA PHE A 143 -7.63 30.50 5.58
C PHE A 143 -7.54 31.86 6.26
N THR A 144 -8.11 32.85 5.61
CA THR A 144 -8.23 34.21 6.14
C THR A 144 -9.70 34.48 6.43
N GLU A 145 -9.98 34.93 7.63
CA GLU A 145 -11.30 35.37 8.04
C GLU A 145 -11.56 36.79 7.53
N TYR A 146 -12.75 37.01 6.99
CA TYR A 146 -13.20 38.29 6.48
C TYR A 146 -14.47 38.72 7.20
N ASN A 147 -14.54 39.98 7.62
CA ASN A 147 -15.76 40.54 8.22
C ASN A 147 -16.83 40.84 7.15
N LEU A 148 -17.99 41.36 7.59
CA LEU A 148 -19.11 41.72 6.71
C LEU A 148 -18.77 42.78 5.65
N TYR A 149 -17.68 43.53 5.83
CA TYR A 149 -17.22 44.56 4.91
C TYR A 149 -16.14 44.05 3.93
N GLY A 150 -15.71 42.79 4.09
CA GLY A 150 -14.65 42.19 3.28
C GLY A 150 -13.24 42.55 3.74
N ASP A 151 -13.08 43.13 4.93
CA ASP A 151 -11.78 43.37 5.53
C ASP A 151 -11.25 42.08 6.18
N SER A 152 -9.95 41.81 6.00
CA SER A 152 -9.29 40.70 6.68
C SER A 152 -9.16 41.01 8.17
N VAL A 153 -9.69 40.13 9.02
CA VAL A 153 -9.71 40.30 10.47
C VAL A 153 -8.81 39.32 11.22
N ALA A 154 -8.63 38.11 10.71
CA ALA A 154 -7.75 37.10 11.31
C ALA A 154 -7.21 36.11 10.27
N GLY A 155 -6.02 35.56 10.53
CA GLY A 155 -5.47 34.41 9.81
C GLY A 155 -5.59 33.17 10.69
N SER A 156 -6.22 32.12 10.16
CA SER A 156 -6.64 30.96 10.93
C SER A 156 -6.31 29.66 10.20
N TYR A 157 -6.18 28.58 10.96
CA TYR A 157 -5.90 27.25 10.43
C TYR A 157 -6.97 26.28 10.89
N TYR A 158 -7.65 25.66 9.94
CA TYR A 158 -8.37 24.42 10.21
C TYR A 158 -7.37 23.28 10.19
N SER A 159 -7.41 22.37 11.15
CA SER A 159 -6.57 21.17 11.10
C SER A 159 -7.27 19.89 11.53
N GLU A 160 -6.87 18.78 10.93
CA GLU A 160 -7.24 17.45 11.35
C GLU A 160 -5.97 16.62 11.52
N THR A 161 -5.69 16.23 12.76
CA THR A 161 -4.54 15.37 13.10
C THR A 161 -5.04 13.99 13.48
N SER A 162 -4.47 12.94 12.92
CA SER A 162 -4.75 11.56 13.33
C SER A 162 -3.49 10.78 13.64
N ALA A 163 -3.57 9.92 14.65
CA ALA A 163 -2.51 9.01 15.05
C ALA A 163 -3.04 7.58 15.05
N ALA A 164 -2.26 6.63 14.55
CA ALA A 164 -2.62 5.22 14.50
C ALA A 164 -1.50 4.34 15.08
N LEU A 165 -1.89 3.31 15.84
CA LEU A 165 -1.04 2.22 16.28
C LEU A 165 -1.53 0.92 15.65
N ASN A 166 -0.63 0.18 15.02
CA ASN A 166 -0.95 -1.03 14.27
C ASN A 166 -0.28 -2.26 14.89
N VAL A 167 -1.02 -3.38 14.89
CA VAL A 167 -0.47 -4.73 15.14
C VAL A 167 -1.10 -5.70 14.15
N SER A 168 -0.29 -6.60 13.59
CA SER A 168 -0.78 -7.68 12.74
C SER A 168 0.04 -8.96 12.93
N TYR A 169 -0.55 -10.10 12.57
CA TYR A 169 0.10 -11.40 12.66
C TYR A 169 -0.19 -12.27 11.43
N ASN A 170 0.84 -12.96 10.94
CA ASN A 170 0.72 -13.88 9.80
C ASN A 170 0.55 -15.33 10.28
N PHE A 171 -0.69 -15.81 10.29
CA PHE A 171 -1.03 -17.15 10.77
C PHE A 171 -0.67 -18.22 9.75
N ARG A 172 -0.14 -19.35 10.23
CA ARG A 172 0.23 -20.51 9.40
C ARG A 172 1.15 -20.15 8.24
N ALA A 173 2.03 -19.16 8.43
CA ALA A 173 3.04 -18.82 7.44
C ALA A 173 4.05 -19.97 7.30
N GLY A 174 4.28 -20.41 6.07
CA GLY A 174 5.24 -21.45 5.72
C GLY A 174 5.83 -21.25 4.33
N TYR A 175 6.47 -22.31 3.81
CA TYR A 175 7.14 -22.25 2.51
C TYR A 175 6.16 -22.32 1.34
N ASN A 176 5.21 -23.26 1.36
CA ASN A 176 4.21 -23.44 0.30
C ASN A 176 3.03 -22.48 0.48
N PHE A 177 2.48 -22.44 1.70
CA PHE A 177 1.40 -21.53 2.06
C PHE A 177 1.97 -20.27 2.74
N ARG A 178 1.72 -19.08 2.18
CA ARG A 178 2.31 -17.83 2.70
C ARG A 178 1.63 -17.28 3.95
N GLY A 179 0.62 -17.99 4.46
CA GLY A 179 -0.14 -17.66 5.64
C GLY A 179 -1.35 -16.77 5.36
N ILE A 180 -2.10 -16.54 6.43
CA ILE A 180 -3.24 -15.61 6.51
C ILE A 180 -2.79 -14.46 7.39
N ALA A 181 -2.52 -13.31 6.78
CA ALA A 181 -2.21 -12.10 7.51
C ALA A 181 -3.49 -11.46 8.01
N LEU A 182 -3.60 -11.27 9.32
CA LEU A 182 -4.69 -10.53 9.96
C LEU A 182 -4.09 -9.41 10.79
N GLY A 183 -4.74 -8.25 10.81
CA GLY A 183 -4.26 -7.14 11.61
C GLY A 183 -5.33 -6.11 11.89
N GLY A 184 -5.00 -5.21 12.80
CA GLY A 184 -5.84 -4.08 13.12
C GLY A 184 -5.03 -2.87 13.56
N SER A 185 -5.67 -1.71 13.49
CA SER A 185 -5.11 -0.46 13.99
C SER A 185 -6.10 0.20 14.94
N ALA A 186 -5.61 0.76 16.03
CA ALA A 186 -6.36 1.72 16.83
C ALA A 186 -5.95 3.12 16.38
N ARG A 187 -6.93 3.96 16.04
CA ARG A 187 -6.71 5.31 15.53
C ARG A 187 -7.47 6.32 16.37
N ALA A 188 -6.81 7.42 16.69
CA ALA A 188 -7.42 8.59 17.30
C ALA A 188 -7.24 9.78 16.36
N ALA A 189 -8.22 10.68 16.30
CA ALA A 189 -8.11 11.92 15.55
C ALA A 189 -8.65 13.11 16.35
N TRP A 190 -8.07 14.28 16.09
CA TRP A 190 -8.48 15.58 16.61
C TRP A 190 -8.71 16.52 15.42
N ARG A 191 -9.90 17.12 15.36
CA ARG A 191 -10.24 18.21 14.46
C ARG A 191 -10.20 19.49 15.27
N ASP A 192 -9.28 20.37 14.91
CA ASP A 192 -9.11 21.68 15.50
C ASP A 192 -9.81 22.72 14.62
N VAL A 193 -10.80 23.40 15.20
CA VAL A 193 -11.45 24.55 14.59
C VAL A 193 -10.97 25.80 15.35
N PRO A 194 -10.42 26.80 14.65
CA PRO A 194 -9.91 28.00 15.30
C PRO A 194 -11.07 28.88 15.81
N ASP A 195 -10.79 29.69 16.83
CA ASP A 195 -11.74 30.72 17.31
C ASP A 195 -12.03 31.71 16.17
N TYR A 196 -13.29 32.12 16.03
CA TYR A 196 -13.75 33.09 15.03
C TYR A 196 -14.10 34.44 15.66
N THR A 197 -14.18 35.48 14.84
CA THR A 197 -14.51 36.84 15.28
C THR A 197 -16.01 37.11 15.31
N ASP A 198 -16.43 37.97 16.24
CA ASP A 198 -17.80 38.46 16.31
C ASP A 198 -18.06 39.47 15.18
N ASN A 199 -19.06 39.19 14.33
CA ASN A 199 -19.42 39.99 13.15
C ASN A 199 -19.79 41.47 13.42
N LYS A 200 -19.98 41.88 14.69
CA LYS A 200 -20.33 43.25 15.06
C LYS A 200 -19.16 44.01 15.68
N THR A 201 -18.24 43.31 16.33
CA THR A 201 -17.15 43.90 17.11
C THR A 201 -15.77 43.60 16.54
N ASP A 202 -15.67 42.71 15.55
CA ASP A 202 -14.44 42.16 14.97
C ASP A 202 -13.47 41.60 16.04
N SER A 203 -14.00 41.27 17.23
CA SER A 203 -13.23 40.72 18.33
C SER A 203 -13.33 39.19 18.35
N VAL A 204 -12.21 38.52 18.61
CA VAL A 204 -12.16 37.04 18.67
C VAL A 204 -13.01 36.54 19.84
N ILE A 205 -13.94 35.63 19.56
CA ILE A 205 -14.75 34.98 20.58
C ILE A 205 -13.96 33.80 21.15
N SER A 206 -13.33 34.02 22.31
CA SER A 206 -12.49 32.98 22.93
C SER A 206 -13.27 31.71 23.26
N GLY A 207 -12.77 30.56 22.79
CA GLY A 207 -13.35 29.23 23.01
C GLY A 207 -14.40 28.80 21.98
N SER A 208 -14.77 29.69 21.06
CA SER A 208 -15.76 29.42 20.01
C SER A 208 -15.33 28.35 19.00
N GLY A 209 -14.02 28.18 18.82
CA GLY A 209 -13.43 27.13 18.00
C GLY A 209 -13.40 25.78 18.72
N LEU A 210 -13.15 25.78 20.03
CA LEU A 210 -13.13 24.54 20.83
C LEU A 210 -14.51 23.87 20.85
N GLU A 211 -15.60 24.64 20.88
CA GLU A 211 -16.97 24.11 20.80
C GLU A 211 -17.28 23.36 19.50
N GLN A 212 -16.61 23.71 18.39
CA GLN A 212 -16.76 23.07 17.08
C GLN A 212 -15.70 22.00 16.79
N SER A 213 -14.65 21.97 17.61
CA SER A 213 -13.58 20.98 17.53
C SER A 213 -14.11 19.61 17.92
N ALA A 214 -13.53 18.57 17.34
CA ALA A 214 -14.00 17.21 17.54
C ALA A 214 -12.87 16.23 17.85
N ALA A 215 -13.19 15.17 18.58
CA ALA A 215 -12.31 14.03 18.79
C ALA A 215 -12.95 12.75 18.25
N ALA A 216 -12.15 11.89 17.65
CA ALA A 216 -12.61 10.61 17.12
C ALA A 216 -11.74 9.44 17.61
N LEU A 217 -12.39 8.30 17.85
CA LEU A 217 -11.73 7.02 18.11
C LEU A 217 -12.25 5.98 17.11
N MET A 218 -11.32 5.25 16.50
CA MET A 218 -11.56 4.33 15.39
C MET A 218 -10.76 3.05 15.56
N LEU A 219 -11.33 1.97 15.02
CA LEU A 219 -10.66 0.70 14.81
C LEU A 219 -10.64 0.35 13.32
N ASP A 220 -9.49 -0.09 12.85
CA ASP A 220 -9.28 -0.64 11.52
C ASP A 220 -9.05 -2.15 11.63
N PHE A 221 -9.55 -2.91 10.67
CA PHE A 221 -9.34 -4.35 10.55
C PHE A 221 -8.96 -4.73 9.13
N GLY A 222 -8.13 -5.75 8.99
CA GLY A 222 -7.58 -6.16 7.71
C GLY A 222 -7.29 -7.64 7.64
N ALA A 223 -7.37 -8.17 6.43
CA ALA A 223 -6.92 -9.50 6.07
C ALA A 223 -6.20 -9.48 4.72
N ILE A 224 -5.10 -10.22 4.60
CA ILE A 224 -4.39 -10.45 3.33
C ILE A 224 -4.02 -11.93 3.22
N VAL A 225 -4.32 -12.53 2.06
CA VAL A 225 -3.87 -13.88 1.69
C VAL A 225 -3.07 -13.79 0.41
N ARG A 226 -1.95 -14.52 0.34
CA ARG A 226 -1.01 -14.46 -0.79
C ARG A 226 -0.68 -15.84 -1.32
N PHE A 227 -0.62 -15.98 -2.63
CA PHE A 227 -0.33 -17.24 -3.31
C PHE A 227 0.36 -16.99 -4.66
N ASN A 228 0.81 -18.07 -5.31
CA ASN A 228 1.32 -17.99 -6.67
C ASN A 228 0.19 -18.32 -7.65
N ALA A 229 -0.01 -17.48 -8.66
CA ALA A 229 -0.96 -17.72 -9.75
C ALA A 229 -0.39 -17.20 -11.07
N ALA A 230 -0.40 -18.03 -12.12
CA ALA A 230 0.12 -17.71 -13.45
C ALA A 230 1.51 -17.05 -13.41
N LYS A 231 2.43 -17.61 -12.62
CA LYS A 231 3.74 -17.03 -12.36
C LYS A 231 4.80 -17.62 -13.30
N PHE A 232 5.23 -16.83 -14.26
CA PHE A 232 6.20 -17.23 -15.29
C PHE A 232 7.62 -16.72 -15.02
N PHE A 233 7.95 -16.41 -13.77
CA PHE A 233 9.26 -15.89 -13.38
C PHE A 233 9.73 -16.50 -12.05
N SER A 234 11.04 -16.69 -11.94
CA SER A 234 11.68 -17.19 -10.73
C SER A 234 11.75 -16.08 -9.67
N ASP A 235 10.95 -16.24 -8.63
CA ASP A 235 10.94 -15.45 -7.40
C ASP A 235 10.33 -16.30 -6.28
N ARG A 236 10.80 -16.15 -5.04
CA ARG A 236 10.24 -16.83 -3.88
C ARG A 236 8.94 -16.15 -3.42
N ASN A 237 8.83 -14.84 -3.56
CA ASN A 237 7.69 -14.07 -3.10
C ASN A 237 6.42 -14.42 -3.89
N PRO A 238 5.24 -14.53 -3.24
CA PRO A 238 3.98 -14.74 -3.95
C PRO A 238 3.74 -13.60 -4.95
N ASN A 239 3.09 -13.92 -6.08
CA ASN A 239 2.81 -12.92 -7.12
C ASN A 239 1.34 -12.49 -7.17
N LEU A 240 0.44 -13.11 -6.40
CA LEU A 240 -0.94 -12.71 -6.28
C LEU A 240 -1.31 -12.55 -4.80
N SER A 241 -1.99 -11.47 -4.48
CA SER A 241 -2.56 -11.19 -3.17
C SER A 241 -4.04 -10.86 -3.30
N LEU A 242 -4.83 -11.32 -2.34
CA LEU A 242 -6.21 -10.89 -2.13
C LEU A 242 -6.27 -10.18 -0.77
N GLY A 243 -6.94 -9.04 -0.73
CA GLY A 243 -7.05 -8.21 0.46
C GLY A 243 -8.50 -7.89 0.79
N PHE A 244 -8.79 -7.78 2.08
CA PHE A 244 -10.03 -7.25 2.63
C PHE A 244 -9.70 -6.29 3.77
N SER A 245 -10.44 -5.21 3.90
CA SER A 245 -10.27 -4.25 5.00
C SER A 245 -11.58 -3.60 5.41
N VAL A 246 -11.63 -3.20 6.68
CA VAL A 246 -12.62 -2.28 7.25
C VAL A 246 -11.82 -1.16 7.89
N MET A 247 -12.00 0.07 7.41
CA MET A 247 -11.26 1.24 7.89
C MET A 247 -12.21 2.21 8.60
N ASN A 248 -11.70 2.92 9.59
CA ASN A 248 -12.32 4.02 10.33
C ASN A 248 -13.62 3.68 11.06
N ALA A 249 -13.82 2.42 11.49
CA ALA A 249 -15.01 2.03 12.24
C ALA A 249 -14.93 2.60 13.67
N GLY A 250 -15.81 3.56 14.00
CA GLY A 250 -15.70 4.28 15.25
C GLY A 250 -16.77 5.34 15.47
N LEU A 251 -16.50 6.23 16.43
CA LEU A 251 -17.36 7.35 16.82
C LEU A 251 -16.54 8.61 17.00
N SER A 252 -17.19 9.75 16.78
CA SER A 252 -16.66 11.09 17.04
C SER A 252 -17.56 11.85 18.01
N VAL A 253 -16.95 12.77 18.75
CA VAL A 253 -17.63 13.67 19.69
C VAL A 253 -17.18 15.10 19.46
N THR A 254 -18.10 16.04 19.64
CA THR A 254 -17.91 17.50 19.46
C THR A 254 -18.60 18.25 20.61
N GLY A 255 -18.55 19.59 20.63
CA GLY A 255 -19.21 20.40 21.67
C GLY A 255 -18.37 20.59 22.94
N PHE A 256 -17.03 20.57 22.82
CA PHE A 256 -16.15 20.75 23.96
C PHE A 256 -16.27 22.17 24.54
N GLY A 257 -16.45 22.28 25.87
CA GLY A 257 -16.64 23.56 26.55
C GLY A 257 -18.11 24.01 26.67
N SER A 258 -19.02 23.39 25.90
CA SER A 258 -20.46 23.63 25.97
C SER A 258 -21.21 22.35 26.38
N SER A 259 -21.82 21.64 25.42
CA SER A 259 -22.52 20.37 25.64
C SER A 259 -21.93 19.30 24.73
N LEU A 260 -21.30 18.30 25.32
CA LEU A 260 -20.70 17.19 24.58
C LEU A 260 -21.78 16.35 23.87
N GLU A 261 -21.63 16.17 22.56
CA GLU A 261 -22.54 15.37 21.75
C GLU A 261 -21.77 14.47 20.77
N VAL A 262 -22.46 13.46 20.25
CA VAL A 262 -21.92 12.59 19.19
C VAL A 262 -21.94 13.39 17.90
N ASP A 263 -20.78 13.53 17.26
CA ASP A 263 -20.65 14.19 15.96
C ASP A 263 -21.18 13.29 14.84
N ASP A 264 -21.21 13.79 13.61
CA ASP A 264 -21.60 13.01 12.43
C ASP A 264 -20.76 11.72 12.26
N ALA A 265 -21.21 10.86 11.34
CA ALA A 265 -20.56 9.58 11.13
C ALA A 265 -19.11 9.75 10.61
N LEU A 266 -18.22 8.87 11.07
CA LEU A 266 -16.88 8.76 10.52
C LEU A 266 -16.91 8.12 9.12
N PRO A 267 -15.90 8.35 8.26
CA PRO A 267 -15.86 7.83 6.90
C PRO A 267 -15.40 6.36 6.93
N THR A 268 -16.25 5.50 7.51
CA THR A 268 -16.03 4.07 7.56
C THR A 268 -16.15 3.49 6.16
N ARG A 269 -15.24 2.59 5.80
CA ARG A 269 -15.28 1.91 4.50
C ARG A 269 -14.92 0.44 4.63
N VAL A 270 -15.63 -0.38 3.86
CA VAL A 270 -15.31 -1.80 3.65
C VAL A 270 -14.73 -1.93 2.25
N ALA A 271 -13.60 -2.60 2.10
CA ALA A 271 -12.96 -2.76 0.81
C ALA A 271 -12.42 -4.17 0.59
N ALA A 272 -12.44 -4.60 -0.67
CA ALA A 272 -11.84 -5.85 -1.12
C ALA A 272 -11.10 -5.60 -2.44
N GLY A 273 -9.97 -6.27 -2.62
CA GLY A 273 -9.16 -6.07 -3.81
C GLY A 273 -8.18 -7.20 -4.07
N PHE A 274 -7.47 -7.07 -5.18
CA PHE A 274 -6.36 -7.94 -5.52
C PHE A 274 -5.16 -7.15 -6.02
N SER A 275 -3.98 -7.75 -5.89
CA SER A 275 -2.76 -7.27 -6.51
C SER A 275 -2.04 -8.43 -7.17
N TRP A 276 -1.69 -8.29 -8.44
CA TRP A 276 -1.08 -9.32 -9.25
C TRP A 276 0.19 -8.80 -9.93
N ARG A 277 1.33 -9.39 -9.58
CA ARG A 277 2.61 -9.21 -10.28
C ARG A 277 2.67 -10.22 -11.42
N ALA A 278 2.15 -9.82 -12.57
CA ALA A 278 2.09 -10.65 -13.78
C ALA A 278 3.50 -10.94 -14.35
N ALA A 279 4.43 -9.98 -14.20
CA ALA A 279 5.85 -10.13 -14.52
C ALA A 279 6.70 -9.40 -13.48
N LYS A 280 8.01 -9.66 -13.44
CA LYS A 280 8.91 -8.91 -12.53
C LYS A 280 8.77 -7.40 -12.66
N THR A 281 8.49 -6.91 -13.87
CA THR A 281 8.38 -5.49 -14.22
C THR A 281 6.94 -4.97 -14.25
N LEU A 282 5.92 -5.81 -14.02
CA LEU A 282 4.51 -5.44 -14.18
C LEU A 282 3.71 -5.89 -12.96
N LEU A 283 3.20 -4.91 -12.22
CA LEU A 283 2.22 -5.12 -11.16
C LEU A 283 0.90 -4.43 -11.55
N ILE A 284 -0.20 -5.12 -11.28
CA ILE A 284 -1.56 -4.66 -11.51
C ILE A 284 -2.29 -4.78 -10.18
N SER A 285 -3.08 -3.78 -9.80
CA SER A 285 -3.97 -3.85 -8.65
C SER A 285 -5.33 -3.29 -8.99
N ALA A 286 -6.37 -3.85 -8.38
CA ALA A 286 -7.70 -3.29 -8.44
C ALA A 286 -8.45 -3.60 -7.14
N GLU A 287 -9.37 -2.72 -6.78
CA GLU A 287 -10.20 -2.87 -5.59
C GLU A 287 -11.56 -2.20 -5.73
N PHE A 288 -12.50 -2.70 -4.93
CA PHE A 288 -13.82 -2.17 -4.75
C PHE A 288 -13.99 -1.72 -3.31
N ARG A 289 -14.69 -0.61 -3.09
CA ARG A 289 -14.93 -0.03 -1.78
C ARG A 289 -16.39 0.33 -1.63
N GLN A 290 -16.93 0.04 -0.45
CA GLN A 290 -18.24 0.47 -0.03
C GLN A 290 -18.09 1.36 1.21
N PRO A 291 -18.34 2.67 1.10
CA PRO A 291 -18.55 3.53 2.26
C PRO A 291 -19.74 3.03 3.07
N VAL A 292 -19.64 3.07 4.40
CA VAL A 292 -20.70 2.64 5.32
C VAL A 292 -20.88 3.71 6.38
N ASN A 293 -22.09 4.27 6.48
CA ASN A 293 -22.40 5.19 7.57
C ASN A 293 -22.88 4.37 8.78
N LEU A 294 -22.06 4.31 9.84
CA LEU A 294 -22.33 3.49 11.02
C LEU A 294 -23.43 4.07 11.94
N LEU A 295 -23.75 5.36 11.82
CA LEU A 295 -24.85 5.98 12.57
C LEU A 295 -26.19 5.78 11.87
N SER A 296 -26.21 5.82 10.53
CA SER A 296 -27.39 5.63 9.69
C SER A 296 -27.02 4.86 8.42
N LEU A 297 -27.28 3.55 8.42
CA LEU A 297 -26.91 2.68 7.29
C LEU A 297 -27.58 3.08 5.96
N SER A 298 -28.79 3.65 5.99
CA SER A 298 -29.49 4.16 4.81
C SER A 298 -28.80 5.38 4.18
N SER A 299 -27.97 6.08 4.95
CA SER A 299 -27.19 7.24 4.53
C SER A 299 -25.76 6.86 4.12
N SER A 300 -25.52 5.59 3.80
CA SER A 300 -24.23 5.13 3.27
C SER A 300 -24.02 5.63 1.85
N GLY A 301 -22.79 6.03 1.54
CA GLY A 301 -22.44 6.53 0.20
C GLY A 301 -22.42 5.45 -0.87
N LEU A 302 -22.32 5.89 -2.13
CA LEU A 302 -22.13 5.03 -3.29
C LEU A 302 -20.77 4.32 -3.23
N TRP A 303 -20.73 3.16 -3.88
CA TRP A 303 -19.49 2.41 -4.02
C TRP A 303 -18.45 3.19 -4.84
N SER A 304 -17.18 2.82 -4.66
CA SER A 304 -16.07 3.30 -5.49
C SER A 304 -15.18 2.15 -5.92
N ALA A 305 -14.44 2.36 -7.01
CA ALA A 305 -13.52 1.37 -7.55
C ALA A 305 -12.21 2.03 -7.96
N ALA A 306 -11.09 1.37 -7.67
CA ALA A 306 -9.76 1.82 -8.03
C ALA A 306 -9.01 0.75 -8.82
N ALA A 307 -8.16 1.18 -9.74
CA ALA A 307 -7.23 0.33 -10.46
C ALA A 307 -5.87 1.03 -10.59
N GLY A 308 -4.79 0.25 -10.54
CA GLY A 308 -3.44 0.75 -10.62
C GLY A 308 -2.52 -0.21 -11.39
N VAL A 309 -1.53 0.34 -12.07
CA VAL A 309 -0.49 -0.39 -12.79
C VAL A 309 0.87 0.21 -12.44
N GLU A 310 1.81 -0.64 -12.05
CA GLU A 310 3.22 -0.28 -11.86
C GLU A 310 4.07 -0.96 -12.92
N LEU A 311 4.94 -0.17 -13.56
CA LEU A 311 5.95 -0.59 -14.51
C LEU A 311 7.34 -0.35 -13.91
N SER A 312 7.99 -1.42 -13.46
CA SER A 312 9.38 -1.36 -12.99
C SER A 312 10.32 -1.47 -14.19
N VAL A 313 10.82 -0.33 -14.69
CA VAL A 313 11.70 -0.27 -15.88
C VAL A 313 13.12 -0.73 -15.53
N MET A 314 13.59 -0.36 -14.34
CA MET A 314 14.88 -0.77 -13.78
C MET A 314 14.71 -1.17 -12.32
N GLU A 315 15.70 -1.83 -11.71
CA GLU A 315 15.66 -2.20 -10.29
C GLU A 315 15.47 -1.00 -9.34
N ARG A 316 15.74 0.22 -9.81
CA ARG A 316 15.68 1.46 -9.04
C ARG A 316 14.74 2.51 -9.62
N LEU A 317 13.96 2.18 -10.65
CA LEU A 317 13.07 3.12 -11.32
C LEU A 317 11.75 2.44 -11.69
N SER A 318 10.64 3.00 -11.20
CA SER A 318 9.27 2.59 -11.53
C SER A 318 8.44 3.77 -12.01
N PHE A 319 7.44 3.46 -12.82
CA PHE A 319 6.35 4.37 -13.19
C PHE A 319 5.03 3.74 -12.80
N ASP A 320 4.16 4.55 -12.22
CA ASP A 320 2.91 4.13 -11.62
C ASP A 320 1.77 4.92 -12.27
N PHE A 321 0.70 4.22 -12.64
CA PHE A 321 -0.49 4.78 -13.26
C PHE A 321 -1.72 4.31 -12.49
N GLY A 322 -2.67 5.21 -12.27
CA GLY A 322 -3.81 4.98 -11.39
C GLY A 322 -5.09 5.57 -11.93
N PHE A 323 -6.20 4.91 -11.64
CA PHE A 323 -7.54 5.41 -11.88
C PHE A 323 -8.42 5.11 -10.66
N LEU A 324 -9.18 6.11 -10.21
CA LEU A 324 -10.17 5.98 -9.14
C LEU A 324 -11.49 6.56 -9.60
N LEU A 325 -12.52 5.72 -9.63
CA LEU A 325 -13.90 6.13 -9.78
C LEU A 325 -14.52 6.25 -8.38
N GLN A 326 -14.80 7.49 -7.97
CA GLN A 326 -15.44 7.79 -6.71
C GLN A 326 -16.36 8.99 -6.91
N GLY A 327 -17.67 8.77 -6.80
CA GLY A 327 -18.65 9.79 -7.13
C GLY A 327 -18.57 10.24 -8.58
N ALA A 328 -19.06 11.45 -8.86
CA ALA A 328 -18.98 12.08 -10.17
C ALA A 328 -17.61 12.74 -10.48
N ASN A 329 -16.61 12.54 -9.62
CA ASN A 329 -15.26 13.10 -9.78
C ASN A 329 -14.21 11.98 -9.94
N PRO A 330 -14.04 11.42 -11.14
CA PRO A 330 -13.00 10.42 -11.39
C PRO A 330 -11.61 11.05 -11.22
N ARG A 331 -10.65 10.26 -10.73
CA ARG A 331 -9.26 10.68 -10.56
C ARG A 331 -8.33 9.80 -11.36
N ILE A 332 -7.38 10.43 -12.05
CA ILE A 332 -6.29 9.79 -12.78
C ILE A 332 -5.00 10.21 -12.10
N SER A 333 -4.18 9.26 -11.70
CA SER A 333 -2.90 9.55 -11.04
C SER A 333 -1.75 9.00 -11.85
N PHE A 334 -0.66 9.75 -11.90
CA PHE A 334 0.59 9.33 -12.49
C PHE A 334 1.74 9.63 -11.52
N GLY A 335 2.67 8.71 -11.39
CA GLY A 335 3.83 8.92 -10.56
C GLY A 335 5.06 8.14 -11.01
N GLY A 336 6.19 8.51 -10.42
CA GLY A 336 7.46 7.84 -10.60
C GLY A 336 8.09 7.54 -9.25
N GLY A 337 8.69 6.36 -9.13
CA GLY A 337 9.45 5.94 -7.97
C GLY A 337 10.91 5.71 -8.32
N PHE A 338 11.83 6.21 -7.51
CA PHE A 338 13.25 5.88 -7.66
C PHE A 338 13.94 5.60 -6.34
N SER A 339 14.93 4.70 -6.37
CA SER A 339 15.65 4.24 -5.18
C SER A 339 17.08 4.79 -5.14
N VAL A 340 17.39 5.54 -4.07
CA VAL A 340 18.72 6.09 -3.78
C VAL A 340 19.21 5.55 -2.44
N MET A 341 20.29 4.77 -2.47
CA MET A 341 20.84 4.08 -1.30
C MET A 341 19.79 3.22 -0.58
N ARG A 342 19.31 3.67 0.59
CA ARG A 342 18.27 3.02 1.40
C ARG A 342 16.92 3.73 1.31
N ALA A 343 16.85 4.87 0.62
CA ALA A 343 15.65 5.66 0.44
C ALA A 343 14.95 5.30 -0.88
N VAL A 344 13.63 5.18 -0.83
CA VAL A 344 12.75 5.17 -2.00
C VAL A 344 12.01 6.49 -2.01
N VAL A 345 12.12 7.22 -3.11
CA VAL A 345 11.44 8.50 -3.30
C VAL A 345 10.36 8.29 -4.35
N ASN A 346 9.15 8.75 -4.07
CA ASN A 346 8.08 8.81 -5.05
C ASN A 346 7.60 10.25 -5.24
N VAL A 347 7.36 10.61 -6.49
CA VAL A 347 6.74 11.87 -6.90
C VAL A 347 5.52 11.53 -7.73
N ASN A 348 4.39 12.17 -7.44
CA ASN A 348 3.13 11.90 -8.11
C ASN A 348 2.32 13.16 -8.33
N TYR A 349 1.53 13.11 -9.39
CA TYR A 349 0.56 14.12 -9.75
C TYR A 349 -0.79 13.44 -9.95
N THR A 350 -1.84 14.00 -9.34
CA THR A 350 -3.21 13.52 -9.47
C THR A 350 -4.02 14.54 -10.27
N PHE A 351 -4.72 14.05 -11.29
CA PHE A 351 -5.63 14.82 -12.13
C PHE A 351 -7.08 14.42 -11.82
N ASP A 352 -7.91 15.40 -11.52
CA ASP A 352 -9.33 15.30 -11.25
C ASP A 352 -10.05 16.58 -11.69
N LEU A 353 -11.37 16.66 -11.50
CA LEU A 353 -12.16 17.83 -11.92
C LEU A 353 -11.83 19.11 -11.13
N THR A 354 -11.03 19.02 -10.07
CA THR A 354 -10.58 20.16 -9.24
C THR A 354 -9.12 20.54 -9.47
N SER A 355 -8.44 19.81 -10.35
CA SER A 355 -7.04 20.04 -10.64
C SER A 355 -6.82 21.33 -11.43
N SER A 356 -5.82 22.10 -11.04
CA SER A 356 -5.43 23.35 -11.69
C SER A 356 -3.97 23.29 -12.10
N ALA A 357 -3.65 23.84 -13.28
CA ALA A 357 -2.27 24.01 -13.74
C ALA A 357 -1.66 25.35 -13.33
N ASN A 358 -2.47 26.28 -12.80
CA ASN A 358 -2.02 27.59 -12.34
C ASN A 358 -2.93 28.15 -11.24
N PRO A 359 -2.54 28.05 -9.95
CA PRO A 359 -1.35 27.36 -9.45
C PRO A 359 -1.48 25.84 -9.62
N VAL A 360 -0.33 25.14 -9.72
CA VAL A 360 -0.31 23.67 -9.76
C VAL A 360 -0.71 23.12 -8.39
N ASN A 361 -1.67 22.19 -8.35
CA ASN A 361 -2.13 21.52 -7.13
C ASN A 361 -2.02 19.98 -7.28
N HIS A 362 -2.33 19.23 -6.21
CA HIS A 362 -2.34 17.74 -6.22
C HIS A 362 -0.99 17.10 -6.56
N ILE A 363 0.07 17.62 -5.95
CA ILE A 363 1.41 17.03 -6.01
C ILE A 363 1.68 16.35 -4.67
N SER A 364 2.13 15.10 -4.72
CA SER A 364 2.69 14.45 -3.54
C SER A 364 4.15 14.05 -3.74
N LEU A 365 4.89 14.15 -2.64
CA LEU A 365 6.26 13.73 -2.50
C LEU A 365 6.35 12.80 -1.29
N SER A 366 6.98 11.64 -1.46
CA SER A 366 7.26 10.76 -0.34
C SER A 366 8.70 10.28 -0.36
N ALA A 367 9.26 10.12 0.84
CA ALA A 367 10.57 9.56 1.07
C ALA A 367 10.46 8.45 2.11
N ARG A 368 10.82 7.23 1.70
CA ARG A 368 10.76 6.04 2.54
C ARG A 368 12.14 5.44 2.75
N MET A 369 12.60 5.42 3.99
CA MET A 369 13.87 4.82 4.39
C MET A 369 13.68 3.36 4.83
N ARG A 370 14.47 2.45 4.25
CA ARG A 370 14.48 1.01 4.59
C ARG A 370 15.68 0.67 5.48
N PHE A 371 15.45 0.18 6.70
CA PHE A 371 16.51 -0.03 7.70
C PHE A 371 17.05 -1.46 7.76
N GLY A 372 16.24 -2.48 7.47
CA GLY A 372 16.66 -3.89 7.50
C GLY A 372 15.50 -4.83 7.77
N ASP A 373 15.74 -6.15 7.78
CA ASP A 373 14.68 -7.17 7.93
C ASP A 373 14.76 -7.97 9.25
N ARG A 374 15.59 -7.50 10.19
CA ARG A 374 15.88 -8.15 11.49
C ARG A 374 16.43 -9.58 11.37
N GLY A 375 17.22 -9.86 10.33
CA GLY A 375 17.90 -11.15 10.18
C GLY A 375 17.03 -12.25 9.59
N ARG A 376 15.79 -11.94 9.16
CA ARG A 376 14.89 -12.91 8.52
C ARG A 376 15.48 -13.48 7.21
N ALA A 377 16.16 -12.68 6.40
CA ALA A 377 16.85 -13.17 5.20
C ALA A 377 18.01 -14.09 5.57
N ALA A 378 18.85 -13.70 6.54
CA ALA A 378 19.96 -14.52 6.99
C ALA A 378 19.51 -15.87 7.59
N LEU A 379 18.41 -15.88 8.35
CA LEU A 379 17.82 -17.12 8.85
C LEU A 379 17.33 -18.01 7.69
N ARG A 380 16.61 -17.44 6.72
CA ARG A 380 16.13 -18.16 5.53
C ARG A 380 17.27 -18.76 4.71
N GLU A 381 18.36 -18.02 4.54
CA GLU A 381 19.55 -18.50 3.82
C GLU A 381 20.18 -19.71 4.51
N LYS A 382 20.25 -19.73 5.84
CA LYS A 382 20.73 -20.90 6.60
C LYS A 382 19.83 -22.11 6.44
N VAL A 383 18.51 -21.92 6.50
CA VAL A 383 17.52 -23.00 6.27
C VAL A 383 17.69 -23.58 4.86
N ASP A 384 17.76 -22.71 3.86
CA ASP A 384 17.93 -23.12 2.46
C ASP A 384 19.28 -23.85 2.25
N SER A 385 20.35 -23.41 2.93
CA SER A 385 21.67 -24.06 2.87
C SER A 385 21.64 -25.49 3.42
N HIS A 386 21.05 -25.71 4.59
CA HIS A 386 20.87 -27.06 5.15
C HIS A 386 20.00 -27.94 4.25
N TYR A 387 18.93 -27.38 3.68
CA TYR A 387 18.08 -28.11 2.74
C TYR A 387 18.83 -28.57 1.49
N ILE A 388 19.58 -27.66 0.85
CA ILE A 388 20.38 -27.97 -0.35
C ILE A 388 21.47 -29.00 -0.03
N ALA A 389 22.12 -28.90 1.13
CA ALA A 389 23.09 -29.90 1.59
C ALA A 389 22.44 -31.29 1.72
N GLY A 390 21.25 -31.37 2.33
CA GLY A 390 20.49 -32.62 2.44
C GLY A 390 20.12 -33.21 1.07
N VAL A 391 19.69 -32.37 0.12
CA VAL A 391 19.42 -32.80 -1.27
C VAL A 391 20.67 -33.37 -1.94
N SER A 392 21.83 -32.73 -1.74
CA SER A 392 23.11 -33.20 -2.30
C SER A 392 23.56 -34.54 -1.69
N LEU A 393 23.39 -34.72 -0.37
CA LEU A 393 23.69 -35.98 0.32
C LEU A 393 22.76 -37.11 -0.12
N TYR A 394 21.47 -36.82 -0.29
CA TYR A 394 20.48 -37.76 -0.77
C TYR A 394 20.82 -38.23 -2.19
N ALA A 395 21.17 -37.29 -3.09
CA ALA A 395 21.61 -37.62 -4.45
C ALA A 395 22.91 -38.46 -4.47
N SER A 396 23.73 -38.36 -3.43
CA SER A 396 24.97 -39.14 -3.27
C SER A 396 24.74 -40.49 -2.55
N GLY A 397 23.49 -40.85 -2.23
CA GLY A 397 23.14 -42.09 -1.52
C GLY A 397 23.39 -42.08 -0.01
N ARG A 398 23.83 -40.96 0.56
CA ARG A 398 24.08 -40.77 2.01
C ARG A 398 22.80 -40.30 2.70
N ILE A 399 21.80 -41.19 2.73
CA ILE A 399 20.41 -40.84 3.07
C ILE A 399 20.24 -40.50 4.56
N GLU A 400 20.94 -41.19 5.46
CA GLU A 400 20.92 -40.90 6.90
C GLU A 400 21.44 -39.49 7.21
N GLU A 401 22.53 -39.08 6.54
CA GLU A 401 23.09 -37.73 6.69
C GLU A 401 22.21 -36.66 6.05
N ALA A 402 21.52 -36.98 4.95
CA ALA A 402 20.52 -36.10 4.36
C ALA A 402 19.37 -35.81 5.34
N VAL A 403 18.89 -36.84 6.05
CA VAL A 403 17.87 -36.67 7.10
C VAL A 403 18.37 -35.73 8.19
N LEU A 404 19.62 -35.87 8.64
CA LEU A 404 20.20 -35.00 9.67
C LEU A 404 20.25 -33.52 9.21
N GLU A 405 20.64 -33.25 7.97
CA GLU A 405 20.65 -31.87 7.44
C GLU A 405 19.25 -31.29 7.32
N TRP A 406 18.26 -32.09 6.91
CA TRP A 406 16.86 -31.63 6.89
C TRP A 406 16.29 -31.41 8.30
N GLU A 407 16.70 -32.19 9.29
CA GLU A 407 16.36 -31.94 10.69
C GLU A 407 16.97 -30.64 11.20
N ARG A 408 18.21 -30.31 10.80
CA ARG A 408 18.81 -29.00 11.10
C ARG A 408 18.03 -27.87 10.45
N ALA A 409 17.63 -28.00 9.19
CA ALA A 409 16.77 -27.02 8.52
C ALA A 409 15.45 -26.80 9.29
N LEU A 410 14.79 -27.89 9.69
CA LEU A 410 13.53 -27.85 10.44
C LEU A 410 13.69 -27.34 11.88
N SER A 411 14.87 -27.49 12.48
CA SER A 411 15.16 -26.90 13.80
C SER A 411 15.24 -25.37 13.74
N LEU A 412 15.62 -24.81 12.59
CA LEU A 412 15.67 -23.36 12.34
C LEU A 412 14.31 -22.82 11.87
N ASP A 413 13.62 -23.56 11.02
CA ASP A 413 12.27 -23.24 10.53
C ASP A 413 11.39 -24.50 10.47
N PRO A 414 10.59 -24.76 11.52
CA PRO A 414 9.67 -25.90 11.55
C PRO A 414 8.58 -25.86 10.46
N SER A 415 8.35 -24.69 9.83
CA SER A 415 7.35 -24.48 8.78
C SER A 415 7.90 -24.67 7.36
N PHE A 416 9.17 -25.07 7.24
CA PHE A 416 9.82 -25.27 5.95
C PHE A 416 9.39 -26.58 5.29
N ASP A 417 8.27 -26.52 4.56
CA ASP A 417 7.62 -27.66 3.93
C ASP A 417 8.57 -28.55 3.08
N PRO A 418 9.51 -28.01 2.26
CA PRO A 418 10.39 -28.84 1.44
C PRO A 418 11.28 -29.79 2.25
N ALA A 419 11.85 -29.34 3.38
CA ALA A 419 12.67 -30.23 4.21
C ALA A 419 11.83 -31.27 4.94
N ARG A 420 10.59 -30.93 5.34
CA ARG A 420 9.68 -31.88 5.98
C ARG A 420 9.29 -33.00 5.01
N GLU A 421 8.85 -32.63 3.81
CA GLU A 421 8.49 -33.59 2.76
C GLU A 421 9.68 -34.47 2.35
N ALA A 422 10.86 -33.86 2.13
CA ALA A 422 12.06 -34.60 1.78
C ALA A 422 12.50 -35.57 2.88
N ARG A 423 12.45 -35.15 4.15
CA ARG A 423 12.73 -36.00 5.31
C ARG A 423 11.77 -37.18 5.41
N GLU A 424 10.47 -36.96 5.26
CA GLU A 424 9.47 -38.03 5.29
C GLU A 424 9.74 -39.09 4.21
N ILE A 425 10.11 -38.66 3.00
CA ILE A 425 10.46 -39.55 1.89
C ILE A 425 11.72 -40.36 2.23
N ALA A 426 12.78 -39.73 2.72
CA ALA A 426 14.02 -40.43 3.06
C ALA A 426 13.88 -41.39 4.24
N VAL A 427 13.14 -41.00 5.28
CA VAL A 427 12.89 -41.89 6.43
C VAL A 427 12.10 -43.12 5.99
N ARG A 428 11.09 -42.94 5.13
CA ARG A 428 10.36 -44.08 4.54
C ARG A 428 11.29 -44.98 3.71
N PHE A 429 12.19 -44.40 2.93
CA PHE A 429 13.15 -45.16 2.15
C PHE A 429 14.10 -45.99 3.03
N LEU A 430 14.62 -45.41 4.11
CA LEU A 430 15.48 -46.12 5.07
C LEU A 430 14.74 -47.29 5.73
N GLY A 431 13.50 -47.09 6.16
CA GLY A 431 12.68 -48.16 6.73
C GLY A 431 12.49 -49.34 5.77
N VAL A 432 12.18 -49.07 4.50
CA VAL A 432 12.04 -50.13 3.48
C VAL A 432 13.37 -50.85 3.22
N LYS A 433 14.49 -50.12 3.21
CA LYS A 433 15.83 -50.71 3.05
C LYS A 433 16.16 -51.64 4.21
N ASP A 434 15.85 -51.24 5.43
CA ASP A 434 16.08 -52.04 6.64
C ASP A 434 15.23 -53.31 6.64
N ASP A 435 13.96 -53.23 6.24
CA ASP A 435 13.07 -54.39 6.08
C ASP A 435 13.60 -55.40 5.06
N ILE A 436 14.05 -54.93 3.88
CA ILE A 436 14.64 -55.78 2.83
C ILE A 436 15.91 -56.47 3.34
N MET A 437 16.79 -55.73 4.01
CA MET A 437 18.02 -56.27 4.59
C MET A 437 17.71 -57.30 5.69
N GLY A 438 16.64 -57.09 6.46
CA GLY A 438 16.13 -58.05 7.44
C GLY A 438 15.69 -59.36 6.79
N ILE A 439 14.84 -59.31 5.77
CA ILE A 439 14.36 -60.49 5.04
C ILE A 439 15.52 -61.26 4.39
N GLN A 440 16.49 -60.56 3.80
CA GLN A 440 17.67 -61.19 3.20
C GLN A 440 18.53 -61.92 4.22
N ARG A 441 18.67 -61.40 5.45
CA ARG A 441 19.37 -62.12 6.52
C ARG A 441 18.62 -63.38 6.94
N PHE A 442 17.29 -63.30 7.09
CA PHE A 442 16.45 -64.45 7.42
C PHE A 442 16.33 -65.51 6.31
N SER A 443 16.62 -65.17 5.05
CA SER A 443 16.55 -66.12 3.94
C SER A 443 17.88 -66.84 3.66
N VAL A 444 18.96 -66.43 4.32
CA VAL A 444 20.32 -66.97 4.16
C VAL A 444 20.73 -67.85 5.35
N GLU A 445 20.03 -67.74 6.48
CA GLU A 445 20.01 -68.73 7.57
C GLU A 445 18.98 -69.84 7.28
#